data_AF-A0A1X3DCL2-F1
#
_entry.id   AF-A0A1X3DCL2-F1
#
_cell.length_a   1.000
_cell.length_b   1.000
_cell.length_c   1.000
_cell.angle_alpha   90.00
_cell.angle_beta   90.00
_cell.angle_gamma   90.00
#
_symmetry.space_group_name_H-M   'P 1'
#
loop_
_entity.id
_entity.type
_entity.pdbx_description
1 polymer ?
#
loop_
_entity_poly.entity_id
_entity_poly.type
_entity_poly.pdbx_seq_one_letter_code
_entity_poly.pdbx_strand_id
1 'polypeptide(L)'
;MAVNGPLMPDDFELMQQAALDGVGLAYSEVTQCSQYFESGQLIRVLADWCTPYPGFFLYYPSRRTSAALRALIEMLRYPLPV
;
A
#
# COMPACT_ATOMS: atom_id res chain seq x y z
N MET A 1 5.78 10.96 -17.57
CA MET A 1 6.39 12.22 -17.14
C MET A 1 7.24 11.90 -15.93
N ALA A 2 8.58 11.90 -16.06
CA ALA A 2 9.45 11.70 -14.90
C ALA A 2 9.47 12.99 -14.08
N VAL A 3 9.21 12.89 -12.79
CA VAL A 3 9.50 14.00 -11.86
C VAL A 3 11.01 14.20 -11.89
N ASN A 4 11.53 15.43 -11.90
CA ASN A 4 12.96 15.65 -11.80
C ASN A 4 13.29 15.92 -10.33
N GLY A 5 13.86 14.93 -9.66
CA GLY A 5 14.09 14.93 -8.22
C GLY A 5 15.41 14.24 -7.89
N PRO A 6 16.01 14.55 -6.73
CA PRO A 6 17.33 14.06 -6.34
C PRO A 6 17.37 12.55 -6.06
N LEU A 7 16.20 11.91 -5.84
CA LEU A 7 16.08 10.49 -5.55
C LEU A 7 14.76 9.94 -6.13
N MET A 8 14.84 8.86 -6.91
CA MET A 8 13.69 8.14 -7.48
C MET A 8 13.93 6.63 -7.35
N PRO A 9 13.69 6.05 -6.15
CA PRO A 9 13.77 4.61 -5.97
C PRO A 9 12.54 3.92 -6.58
N ASP A 10 12.72 2.69 -7.03
CA ASP A 10 11.66 1.77 -7.43
C ASP A 10 11.32 0.73 -6.34
N ASP A 11 12.00 0.82 -5.20
CA ASP A 11 11.82 -0.04 -4.03
C ASP A 11 11.12 0.70 -2.88
N PHE A 12 10.09 0.09 -2.32
CA PHE A 12 9.26 0.69 -1.26
C PHE A 12 10.01 0.86 0.06
N GLU A 13 10.85 -0.10 0.45
CA GLU A 13 11.60 -0.04 1.71
C GLU A 13 12.62 1.10 1.65
N LEU A 14 13.29 1.25 0.50
CA LEU A 14 14.22 2.35 0.27
C LEU A 14 13.53 3.72 0.27
N MET A 15 12.35 3.84 -0.34
CA MET A 15 11.55 5.07 -0.27
C MET A 15 11.16 5.41 1.18
N GLN A 16 10.75 4.42 1.96
CA GLN A 16 10.37 4.60 3.35
C GLN A 16 11.55 5.04 4.23
N GLN A 17 12.70 4.38 4.09
CA GLN A 17 13.91 4.73 4.83
C GLN A 17 14.37 6.16 4.48
N ALA A 18 14.33 6.54 3.19
CA ALA A 18 14.67 7.91 2.78
C ALA A 18 13.76 8.96 3.44
N ALA A 19 12.46 8.67 3.62
CA ALA A 19 11.56 9.57 4.33
C ALA A 19 11.87 9.64 5.84
N LEU A 20 12.21 8.50 6.47
CA LEU A 20 12.64 8.45 7.87
C LEU A 20 13.95 9.23 8.12
N ASP A 21 14.86 9.21 7.14
CA ASP A 21 16.12 9.96 7.17
C ASP A 21 15.96 11.44 6.79
N GLY A 22 14.73 11.90 6.50
CA GLY A 22 14.43 13.30 6.18
C GLY A 22 14.86 13.74 4.79
N VAL A 23 15.12 12.81 3.88
CA VAL A 23 15.55 13.09 2.49
C VAL A 23 14.41 13.66 1.66
N GLY A 24 13.16 13.33 1.98
CA GLY A 24 11.99 13.83 1.25
C GLY A 24 10.67 13.17 1.63
N LEU A 25 9.71 13.20 0.70
CA LEU A 25 8.39 12.58 0.85
C LEU A 25 8.36 11.19 0.21
N ALA A 26 7.73 10.23 0.87
CA ALA A 26 7.44 8.92 0.32
C ALA A 26 5.93 8.70 0.16
N TYR A 27 5.54 8.13 -0.98
CA TYR A 27 4.18 7.63 -1.18
C TYR A 27 4.17 6.14 -0.80
N SER A 28 3.44 5.80 0.26
CA SER A 28 3.37 4.43 0.78
C SER A 28 1.98 4.11 1.29
N GLU A 29 1.73 2.81 1.47
CA GLU A 29 0.51 2.27 2.04
C GLU A 29 0.49 2.52 3.56
N VAL A 30 -0.68 2.91 4.09
CA VAL A 30 -0.80 3.42 5.47
C VAL A 30 -0.48 2.36 6.51
N THR A 31 -0.86 1.08 6.28
CA THR A 31 -0.60 0.02 7.26
C THR A 31 0.90 -0.23 7.45
N GLN A 32 1.71 -0.12 6.40
CA GLN A 32 3.18 -0.24 6.49
C GLN A 32 3.85 0.89 7.27
N CYS A 33 3.22 2.07 7.33
CA CYS A 33 3.76 3.24 8.03
C CYS A 33 3.16 3.48 9.43
N SER A 34 2.18 2.68 9.85
CA SER A 34 1.43 2.84 11.10
C SER A 34 2.33 3.07 12.32
N GLN A 35 3.30 2.18 12.54
CA GLN A 35 4.26 2.28 13.66
C GLN A 35 5.04 3.60 13.69
N TYR A 36 5.37 4.17 12.53
CA TYR A 36 6.14 5.41 12.42
C TYR A 36 5.29 6.66 12.62
N PHE A 37 3.99 6.58 12.32
CA PHE A 37 3.03 7.62 12.69
C PHE A 37 2.77 7.61 14.19
N GLU A 38 2.62 6.43 14.79
CA GLU A 38 2.42 6.27 16.24
C GLU A 38 3.63 6.74 17.05
N SER A 39 4.85 6.48 16.57
CA SER A 39 6.09 6.96 17.21
C SER A 39 6.41 8.43 16.93
N GLY A 40 5.69 9.08 15.99
CA GLY A 40 5.94 10.46 15.57
C GLY A 40 7.18 10.64 14.69
N GLN A 41 7.80 9.55 14.22
CA GLN A 41 8.93 9.60 13.29
C GLN A 41 8.51 10.05 11.89
N LEU A 42 7.26 9.76 11.50
CA LEU A 42 6.66 10.24 10.27
C LEU A 42 5.37 11.00 10.57
N ILE A 43 5.03 11.91 9.65
CA ILE A 43 3.73 12.58 9.63
C ILE A 43 3.06 12.36 8.28
N ARG A 44 1.73 12.22 8.28
CA ARG A 44 0.96 12.13 7.04
C ARG A 44 0.75 13.53 6.48
N VAL A 45 1.13 13.72 5.22
CA VAL A 45 0.90 14.96 4.45
C VAL A 45 0.05 14.67 3.22
N LEU A 46 -0.55 15.71 2.62
CA LEU A 46 -1.35 15.61 1.39
C LEU A 46 -2.50 14.59 1.48
N ALA A 47 -3.05 14.36 2.68
CA ALA A 47 -4.10 13.37 2.88
C ALA A 47 -5.32 13.59 1.96
N ASP A 48 -5.68 14.85 1.71
CA ASP A 48 -6.80 15.26 0.86
C ASP A 48 -6.62 14.90 -0.62
N TRP A 49 -5.38 14.60 -1.03
CA TRP A 49 -5.03 14.22 -2.40
C TRP A 49 -4.96 12.69 -2.59
N CYS A 50 -5.13 11.92 -1.50
CA CYS A 50 -5.12 10.47 -1.53
C CYS A 50 -6.55 9.93 -1.62
N THR A 51 -6.96 9.47 -2.81
CA THR A 51 -8.25 8.79 -2.98
C THR A 51 -8.20 7.42 -2.31
N PRO A 52 -9.26 6.97 -1.60
CA PRO A 52 -9.34 5.60 -1.12
C PRO A 52 -9.14 4.60 -2.26
N TYR A 53 -8.27 3.61 -2.06
CA TYR A 53 -8.12 2.50 -3.00
C TYR A 53 -8.98 1.32 -2.52
N PRO A 54 -9.66 0.60 -3.44
CA PRO A 54 -10.62 -0.46 -3.09
C PRO A 54 -9.99 -1.75 -2.54
N GLY A 55 -8.69 -1.76 -2.23
CA GLY A 55 -7.98 -2.96 -1.83
C GLY A 55 -7.47 -3.80 -2.99
N PHE A 56 -7.05 -5.02 -2.67
CA PHE A 56 -6.61 -6.03 -3.62
C PHE A 56 -7.79 -6.87 -4.10
N PHE A 57 -7.74 -7.29 -5.38
CA PHE A 57 -8.74 -8.19 -5.97
C PHE A 57 -8.09 -9.52 -6.33
N LEU A 58 -8.80 -10.62 -6.07
CA LEU A 58 -8.41 -11.94 -6.54
C LEU A 58 -8.95 -12.18 -7.95
N TYR A 59 -8.06 -12.20 -8.95
CA TYR A 59 -8.41 -12.50 -10.33
C TYR A 59 -8.25 -13.99 -10.65
N TYR A 60 -9.25 -14.57 -11.29
CA TYR A 60 -9.18 -15.91 -11.87
C TYR A 60 -9.98 -15.93 -13.19
N PRO A 61 -9.42 -16.51 -14.28
CA PRO A 61 -9.93 -16.29 -15.63
C PRO A 61 -11.25 -17.00 -15.95
N SER A 62 -11.66 -18.00 -15.16
CA SER A 62 -12.85 -18.81 -15.40
C SER A 62 -13.88 -18.63 -14.31
N ARG A 63 -15.15 -18.46 -14.70
CA ARG A 63 -16.28 -18.46 -13.75
C ARG A 63 -16.56 -19.85 -13.16
N ARG A 64 -15.96 -20.92 -13.70
CA ARG A 64 -16.02 -22.26 -13.12
C ARG A 64 -14.97 -22.38 -12.01
N THR A 65 -15.43 -22.34 -10.77
CA THR A 65 -14.59 -22.52 -9.57
C THR A 65 -14.61 -23.98 -9.10
N SER A 66 -13.45 -24.61 -8.94
CA SER A 66 -13.34 -25.90 -8.24
C SER A 66 -13.67 -25.76 -6.75
N ALA A 67 -13.92 -26.87 -6.05
CA ALA A 67 -14.13 -26.86 -4.61
C ALA A 67 -12.91 -26.28 -3.86
N ALA A 68 -11.69 -26.63 -4.29
CA ALA A 68 -10.46 -26.09 -3.72
C ALA A 68 -10.32 -24.57 -3.94
N LEU A 69 -10.63 -24.06 -5.13
CA LEU A 69 -10.57 -22.62 -5.40
C LEU A 69 -11.64 -21.86 -4.60
N ARG A 70 -12.84 -22.42 -4.42
CA ARG A 70 -13.85 -21.82 -3.53
C ARG A 70 -13.35 -21.73 -2.09
N ALA A 71 -12.78 -22.80 -1.56
CA ALA A 71 -12.22 -22.80 -0.21
C ALA A 71 -11.12 -21.74 -0.06
N LEU A 72 -10.24 -21.61 -1.05
CA LEU A 72 -9.21 -20.58 -1.07
C LEU A 72 -9.79 -19.16 -1.14
N ILE A 73 -10.81 -18.92 -2.00
CA ILE A 73 -11.49 -17.63 -2.09
C ILE A 73 -12.09 -17.24 -0.74
N GLU A 74 -12.77 -18.17 -0.06
CA GLU A 74 -13.33 -17.90 1.28
C GLU A 74 -12.23 -17.61 2.30
N MET A 75 -11.10 -18.32 2.25
CA MET A 75 -9.96 -18.08 3.15
C MET A 75 -9.30 -16.72 2.91
N LEU A 76 -9.15 -16.30 1.65
CA LEU A 76 -8.50 -15.04 1.27
C LEU A 76 -9.43 -13.84 1.28
N ARG A 77 -10.74 -14.05 1.44
CA ARG A 77 -11.72 -12.97 1.48
C ARG A 77 -11.55 -12.20 2.78
N TYR A 78 -10.80 -11.10 2.68
CA TYR A 78 -10.72 -10.13 3.76
C TYR A 78 -12.05 -9.36 3.86
N PRO A 79 -12.63 -9.15 5.05
CA PRO A 79 -13.75 -8.24 5.19
C PRO A 79 -13.28 -6.84 4.78
N LEU A 80 -13.91 -6.25 3.76
CA LEU A 80 -13.66 -4.84 3.44
C LEU A 80 -13.91 -4.02 4.72
N PRO A 81 -12.94 -3.20 5.19
CA PRO A 81 -13.26 -2.23 6.22
C PRO A 81 -14.37 -1.34 5.65
N VAL A 82 -15.50 -1.30 6.37
CA VAL A 82 -16.64 -0.41 6.09
C VAL A 82 -16.26 1.04 6.32
#